data_AF-A0A4Q4T3V0-F1
#
_entry.id   AF-A0A4Q4T3V0-F1
#
_cell.length_a   1.000
_cell.length_b   1.000
_cell.length_c   1.000
_cell.angle_alpha   90.00
_cell.angle_beta   90.00
_cell.angle_gamma   90.00
#
_symmetry.space_group_name_H-M   'P 1'
#
loop_
_entity.id
_entity.type
_entity.pdbx_description
1 polymer ?
#
loop_
_entity_poly.entity_id
_entity_poly.type
_entity_poly.pdbx_seq_one_letter_code
_entity_poly.pdbx_strand_id
1 'polypeptide(L)'
;MPGQTARQRSVRRKLSTIEDEFAQRCVLLVDDSLVCGTTSREIITMARESKATKVLFASTAPPVSHPHIYGIDLASPADLIAHNRDLHDVAKHIGADELIYQDLQDLVDACAELAPKGPDATKFEVGVFCGKYITEVPPGYLEHLDQVRGKKRKMAVVEEIHVPSETANGGSLKRSSAYAEEGSRSHQASMAGPNGLSQRGLPPSSASTRAPTSHAPADWPDIKYAP
;
A
#
# COMPACT_ATOMS: atom_id res chain seq x y z
N MET A 1 17.96 18.98 -15.19
CA MET A 1 17.10 18.42 -14.13
C MET A 1 16.37 17.21 -14.69
N PRO A 2 16.56 15.99 -14.16
CA PRO A 2 15.76 14.84 -14.58
C PRO A 2 14.28 15.09 -14.23
N GLY A 3 13.40 14.79 -15.18
CA GLY A 3 11.98 15.16 -15.18
C GLY A 3 11.19 14.68 -13.97
N GLN A 4 10.33 15.57 -13.49
CA GLN A 4 9.42 15.43 -12.35
C GLN A 4 8.44 14.24 -12.46
N THR A 5 8.35 13.62 -13.64
CA THR A 5 7.59 12.41 -13.96
C THR A 5 8.28 11.10 -13.54
N ALA A 6 9.58 11.11 -13.25
CA ALA A 6 10.34 9.91 -12.87
C ALA A 6 10.10 9.44 -11.42
N ARG A 7 9.29 10.17 -10.65
CA ARG A 7 8.80 9.73 -9.34
C ARG A 7 7.35 9.28 -9.48
N GLN A 8 7.14 8.23 -10.27
CA GLN A 8 5.86 7.53 -10.29
C GLN A 8 5.47 7.19 -8.84
N ARG A 9 4.24 7.56 -8.47
CA ARG A 9 3.67 7.35 -7.14
C ARG A 9 3.92 5.91 -6.71
N SER A 10 4.53 5.69 -5.54
CA SER A 10 5.06 4.37 -5.11
C SER A 10 4.03 3.24 -5.14
N VAL A 11 2.73 3.55 -5.13
CA VAL A 11 1.63 2.59 -5.24
C VAL A 11 1.51 2.01 -6.65
N ARG A 12 1.63 2.84 -7.70
CA ARG A 12 1.56 2.40 -9.11
C ARG A 12 2.71 1.49 -9.54
N ARG A 13 3.79 1.47 -8.77
CA ARG A 13 4.87 0.49 -8.93
C ARG A 13 4.50 -0.89 -8.35
N LYS A 14 3.60 -0.93 -7.38
CA LYS A 14 3.20 -2.14 -6.65
C LYS A 14 1.89 -2.74 -7.16
N LEU A 15 0.98 -1.88 -7.61
CA LEU A 15 -0.39 -2.23 -7.99
C LEU A 15 -0.72 -1.65 -9.36
N SER A 16 -1.53 -2.38 -10.11
CA SER A 16 -2.12 -1.97 -11.39
C SER A 16 -3.59 -2.39 -11.41
N THR A 17 -4.44 -1.56 -12.00
CA THR A 17 -5.86 -1.90 -12.21
C THR A 17 -6.05 -2.72 -13.48
N ILE A 18 -7.05 -3.59 -13.47
CA ILE A 18 -7.53 -4.29 -14.67
C ILE A 18 -8.78 -3.53 -15.13
N GLU A 19 -8.66 -2.68 -16.14
CA GLU A 19 -9.72 -1.71 -16.50
C GLU A 19 -11.11 -2.34 -16.65
N ASP A 20 -11.20 -3.52 -17.25
CA ASP A 20 -12.46 -4.24 -17.50
C ASP A 20 -13.21 -4.63 -16.21
N GLU A 21 -12.51 -4.75 -15.08
CA GLU A 21 -13.12 -5.05 -13.78
C GLU A 21 -13.67 -3.82 -13.06
N PHE A 22 -13.24 -2.62 -13.46
CA PHE A 22 -13.64 -1.35 -12.84
C PHE A 22 -14.62 -0.57 -13.71
N ALA A 23 -14.47 -0.62 -15.02
CA ALA A 23 -15.17 0.25 -15.94
C ALA A 23 -16.69 0.16 -15.79
N GLN A 24 -17.31 1.32 -15.55
CA GLN A 24 -18.76 1.49 -15.39
C GLN A 24 -19.38 0.72 -14.19
N ARG A 25 -18.56 0.24 -13.24
CA ARG A 25 -19.03 -0.51 -12.06
C ARG A 25 -18.93 0.31 -10.78
N CYS A 26 -19.84 0.00 -9.86
CA CYS A 26 -19.73 0.36 -8.45
C CYS A 26 -18.83 -0.69 -7.79
N VAL A 27 -17.68 -0.29 -7.26
CA VAL A 27 -16.68 -1.20 -6.69
C VAL A 27 -16.54 -0.99 -5.19
N LEU A 28 -16.40 -2.10 -4.46
CA LEU A 28 -16.00 -2.11 -3.06
C LEU A 28 -14.55 -2.57 -2.98
N LEU A 29 -13.67 -1.67 -2.55
CA LEU A 29 -12.28 -1.99 -2.25
C LEU A 29 -12.18 -2.44 -0.81
N VAL A 30 -11.52 -3.56 -0.56
CA VAL A 30 -11.28 -4.09 0.79
C VAL A 30 -9.78 -4.10 1.04
N ASP A 31 -9.35 -3.48 2.13
CA ASP A 31 -7.95 -3.46 2.57
C ASP A 31 -7.85 -3.85 4.03
N ASP A 32 -6.65 -4.27 4.45
CA ASP A 32 -6.43 -4.76 5.81
C ASP A 32 -6.74 -3.67 6.86
N SER A 33 -6.22 -2.47 6.62
CA SER A 33 -6.16 -1.37 7.57
C SER A 33 -6.07 -0.02 6.86
N LEU A 34 -6.56 1.03 7.51
CA LEU A 34 -6.48 2.41 7.02
C LEU A 34 -5.73 3.29 8.03
N VAL A 35 -4.41 3.44 7.83
CA VAL A 35 -3.50 4.13 8.79
C VAL A 35 -3.29 5.60 8.44
N CYS A 36 -2.50 5.92 7.41
CA CYS A 36 -2.26 7.31 6.98
C CYS A 36 -3.12 7.74 5.78
N GLY A 37 -3.80 6.78 5.14
CA GLY A 37 -4.69 6.98 3.99
C GLY A 37 -4.06 7.42 2.67
N THR A 38 -2.75 7.67 2.61
CA THR A 38 -2.06 8.05 1.36
C THR A 38 -2.09 6.94 0.32
N THR A 39 -1.84 5.69 0.72
CA THR A 39 -1.94 4.51 -0.15
C THR A 39 -3.38 4.32 -0.65
N SER A 40 -4.35 4.28 0.26
CA SER A 40 -5.76 4.05 -0.05
C SER A 40 -6.32 5.13 -0.99
N ARG A 41 -5.95 6.40 -0.79
CA ARG A 41 -6.30 7.50 -1.71
C ARG A 41 -5.78 7.25 -3.12
N GLU A 42 -4.54 6.76 -3.26
CA GLU A 42 -3.99 6.45 -4.58
C GLU A 42 -4.69 5.26 -5.23
N ILE A 43 -5.02 4.21 -4.46
CA ILE A 43 -5.78 3.05 -4.95
C ILE A 43 -7.16 3.50 -5.45
N ILE A 44 -7.87 4.32 -4.67
CA ILE A 44 -9.18 4.89 -5.07
C ILE A 44 -9.04 5.74 -6.34
N THR A 45 -7.98 6.54 -6.42
CA THR A 45 -7.69 7.35 -7.63
C THR A 45 -7.51 6.44 -8.85
N MET A 46 -6.73 5.36 -8.73
CA MET A 46 -6.54 4.39 -9.81
C MET A 46 -7.85 3.71 -10.21
N ALA A 47 -8.70 3.35 -9.25
CA ALA A 47 -10.02 2.76 -9.53
C ALA A 47 -10.92 3.73 -10.33
N ARG A 48 -10.94 5.02 -9.94
CA ARG A 48 -11.68 6.06 -10.68
C ARG A 48 -11.10 6.34 -12.06
N GLU A 49 -9.77 6.36 -12.21
CA GLU A 49 -9.11 6.46 -13.52
C GLU A 49 -9.46 5.28 -14.44
N SER A 50 -9.68 4.09 -13.87
CA SER A 50 -10.23 2.92 -14.55
C SER A 50 -11.76 2.94 -14.71
N LYS A 51 -12.38 4.13 -14.62
CA LYS A 51 -13.78 4.40 -14.94
C LYS A 51 -14.80 3.74 -13.99
N ALA A 52 -14.42 3.46 -12.75
CA ALA A 52 -15.39 3.09 -11.72
C ALA A 52 -16.42 4.21 -11.49
N THR A 53 -17.71 3.88 -11.39
CA THR A 53 -18.80 4.84 -11.19
C THR A 53 -18.92 5.30 -9.75
N LYS A 54 -18.73 4.37 -8.82
CA LYS A 54 -18.59 4.59 -7.38
C LYS A 54 -17.48 3.71 -6.83
N VAL A 55 -16.76 4.21 -5.84
CA VAL A 55 -15.68 3.53 -5.14
C VAL A 55 -15.97 3.60 -3.64
N LEU A 56 -16.46 2.49 -3.09
CA LEU A 56 -16.59 2.29 -1.66
C LEU A 56 -15.29 1.67 -1.13
N PHE A 57 -14.99 1.92 0.14
CA PHE A 57 -13.81 1.37 0.80
C PHE A 57 -14.22 0.68 2.11
N ALA A 58 -13.75 -0.53 2.34
CA ALA A 58 -13.91 -1.24 3.60
C ALA A 58 -12.53 -1.58 4.18
N SER A 59 -12.32 -1.23 5.44
CA SER A 59 -11.17 -1.68 6.21
C SER A 59 -11.58 -2.86 7.08
N THR A 60 -10.82 -3.95 7.02
CA THR A 60 -11.06 -5.13 7.87
C THR A 60 -10.56 -4.96 9.32
N ALA A 61 -9.93 -3.82 9.62
CA ALA A 61 -9.57 -3.40 10.95
C ALA A 61 -10.46 -2.22 11.39
N PRO A 62 -10.66 -2.00 12.69
CA PRO A 62 -11.24 -0.77 13.22
C PRO A 62 -10.35 0.45 12.91
N PRO A 63 -10.88 1.68 13.12
CA PRO A 63 -10.11 2.89 12.90
C PRO A 63 -8.84 2.93 13.76
N VAL A 64 -7.67 3.02 13.12
CA VAL A 64 -6.38 3.16 13.81
C VAL A 64 -6.21 4.62 14.21
N SER A 65 -6.53 4.92 15.47
CA SER A 65 -6.64 6.28 15.99
C SER A 65 -5.58 6.61 17.04
N HIS A 66 -4.85 5.62 17.55
CA HIS A 66 -3.88 5.78 18.63
C HIS A 66 -2.51 5.20 18.27
N PRO A 67 -1.42 5.70 18.86
CA PRO A 67 -0.07 5.19 18.59
C PRO A 67 0.10 3.76 19.13
N HIS A 68 0.93 2.97 18.46
CA HIS A 68 1.34 1.66 18.98
C HIS A 68 2.61 1.78 19.83
N ILE A 69 2.61 1.14 21.01
CA ILE A 69 3.68 1.24 22.03
C ILE A 69 4.44 -0.07 22.28
N TYR A 70 4.04 -1.17 21.65
CA TYR A 70 4.66 -2.50 21.82
C TYR A 70 5.52 -2.94 20.63
N GLY A 71 6.14 -1.99 19.91
CA GLY A 71 7.16 -2.28 18.89
C GLY A 71 6.70 -2.33 17.43
N ILE A 72 5.39 -2.32 17.15
CA ILE A 72 4.89 -2.06 15.78
C ILE A 72 5.08 -0.57 15.46
N ASP A 73 5.71 -0.28 14.32
CA ASP A 73 5.97 1.08 13.84
C ASP A 73 4.72 1.63 13.13
N LEU A 74 3.96 2.45 13.85
CA LEU A 74 2.87 3.25 13.29
C LEU A 74 3.30 4.71 13.14
N ALA A 75 2.61 5.42 12.25
CA ALA A 75 2.80 6.85 12.05
C ALA A 75 2.52 7.65 13.33
N SER A 76 2.89 8.94 13.34
CA SER A 76 2.59 9.76 14.52
C SER A 76 1.08 9.97 14.62
N PRO A 77 0.52 10.24 15.80
CA PRO A 77 -0.92 10.50 15.96
C PRO A 77 -1.45 11.55 14.98
N ALA A 78 -0.68 12.60 14.72
CA ALA A 78 -1.03 13.64 13.75
C ALA A 78 -1.09 13.17 12.29
N ASP A 79 -0.41 12.07 11.96
CA ASP A 79 -0.40 11.46 10.63
C ASP A 79 -1.43 10.33 10.48
N LEU A 80 -2.03 9.87 11.58
CA LEU A 80 -3.10 8.87 11.56
C LEU A 80 -4.37 9.53 11.04
N ILE A 81 -4.96 8.94 10.00
CA ILE A 81 -6.11 9.54 9.32
C ILE A 81 -7.36 9.54 10.19
N ALA A 82 -7.53 8.53 11.04
CA ALA A 82 -8.68 8.42 11.95
C ALA A 82 -8.50 9.18 13.26
N HIS A 83 -7.34 9.79 13.52
CA HIS A 83 -7.11 10.52 14.76
C HIS A 83 -7.90 11.85 14.75
N ASN A 84 -8.82 11.99 15.70
CA ASN A 84 -9.74 13.14 15.84
C ASN A 84 -10.55 13.46 14.57
N ARG A 85 -10.94 12.43 13.81
CA ARG A 85 -11.82 12.58 12.64
C ARG A 85 -12.98 11.61 12.73
N ASP A 86 -14.12 12.02 12.21
CA ASP A 86 -15.24 11.11 12.01
C ASP A 86 -15.07 10.31 10.70
N LEU A 87 -15.93 9.30 10.53
CA LEU A 87 -15.95 8.41 9.38
C LEU A 87 -16.10 9.15 8.05
N HIS A 88 -16.96 10.18 8.01
CA HIS A 88 -17.25 10.92 6.79
C HIS A 88 -16.05 11.76 6.35
N ASP A 89 -15.38 12.41 7.30
CA ASP A 89 -14.16 13.16 7.08
C ASP A 89 -13.04 12.26 6.54
N VAL A 90 -12.91 11.04 7.07
CA VAL A 90 -11.93 10.06 6.58
C VAL A 90 -12.28 9.61 5.15
N ALA A 91 -13.54 9.26 4.87
CA ALA A 91 -14.00 8.85 3.55
C ALA A 91 -13.70 9.93 2.50
N LYS A 92 -14.06 11.17 2.80
CA LYS A 92 -13.77 12.34 1.98
C LYS A 92 -12.27 12.55 1.82
N HIS A 93 -11.48 12.35 2.87
CA HIS A 93 -10.04 12.49 2.80
C HIS A 93 -9.42 11.47 1.84
N ILE A 94 -9.85 10.22 1.83
CA ILE A 94 -9.33 9.22 0.89
C ILE A 94 -9.98 9.30 -0.51
N GLY A 95 -11.09 10.03 -0.65
CA GLY A 95 -11.83 10.18 -1.90
C GLY A 95 -12.81 9.03 -2.20
N ALA A 96 -13.15 8.25 -1.18
CA ALA A 96 -14.17 7.20 -1.26
C ALA A 96 -15.56 7.83 -1.25
N ASP A 97 -16.51 7.17 -1.92
CA ASP A 97 -17.93 7.56 -1.84
C ASP A 97 -18.53 7.13 -0.50
N GLU A 98 -18.12 5.97 0.02
CA GLU A 98 -18.48 5.46 1.34
C GLU A 98 -17.29 4.74 1.97
N LEU A 99 -17.20 4.77 3.30
CA LEU A 99 -16.18 4.10 4.09
C LEU A 99 -16.82 3.20 5.14
N ILE A 100 -16.32 1.98 5.24
CA ILE A 100 -16.74 1.00 6.24
C ILE A 100 -15.52 0.58 7.05
N TYR A 101 -15.67 0.54 8.37
CA TYR A 101 -14.68 -0.05 9.26
C TYR A 101 -15.26 -1.28 9.93
N GLN A 102 -14.41 -2.27 10.18
CA GLN A 102 -14.75 -3.38 11.06
C GLN A 102 -14.97 -2.88 12.49
N ASP A 103 -16.02 -3.40 13.15
CA ASP A 103 -16.24 -3.11 14.56
C ASP A 103 -15.17 -3.78 15.44
N LEU A 104 -14.73 -3.07 16.49
CA LEU A 104 -13.68 -3.57 17.36
C LEU A 104 -14.08 -4.87 18.07
N GLN A 105 -15.33 -4.96 18.52
CA GLN A 105 -15.82 -6.17 19.19
C GLN A 105 -15.87 -7.35 18.21
N ASP A 106 -16.39 -7.13 17.01
CA ASP A 106 -16.45 -8.17 15.97
C ASP A 106 -15.05 -8.64 15.56
N LEU A 107 -14.05 -7.76 15.49
CA LEU A 107 -12.66 -8.15 15.25
C LEU A 107 -12.14 -9.05 16.38
N VAL A 108 -12.38 -8.66 17.64
CA VAL A 108 -11.98 -9.45 18.81
C VAL A 108 -12.63 -10.83 18.80
N ASP A 109 -13.93 -10.88 18.52
CA ASP A 109 -14.71 -12.12 18.47
C ASP A 109 -14.23 -13.04 17.33
N ALA A 110 -13.98 -12.48 16.15
CA ALA A 110 -13.44 -13.21 15.00
C ALA A 110 -12.06 -13.81 15.28
N CYS A 111 -11.17 -13.06 15.95
CA CYS A 111 -9.87 -13.59 16.37
C CYS A 111 -10.00 -14.63 17.49
N ALA A 112 -10.91 -14.43 18.44
CA ALA A 112 -11.15 -15.35 19.55
C ALA A 112 -11.69 -16.71 19.10
N GLU A 113 -12.50 -16.76 18.04
CA GLU A 113 -13.03 -18.01 17.48
C GLU A 113 -11.92 -19.00 17.07
N LEU A 114 -10.81 -18.46 16.57
CA LEU A 114 -9.65 -19.23 16.11
C LEU A 114 -8.57 -19.41 17.18
N ALA A 115 -8.70 -18.75 18.33
CA ALA A 115 -7.69 -18.77 19.38
C ALA A 115 -7.66 -20.12 20.13
N PRO A 116 -6.48 -20.58 20.61
CA PRO A 116 -6.38 -21.76 21.45
C PRO A 116 -7.25 -21.62 22.71
N LYS A 117 -8.00 -22.66 23.10
CA LYS A 117 -8.86 -22.58 24.29
C LYS A 117 -8.02 -22.36 25.56
N GLY A 118 -8.33 -21.30 26.31
CA GLY A 118 -7.65 -20.97 27.57
C GLY A 118 -8.14 -19.64 28.18
N PRO A 119 -7.80 -19.35 29.44
CA PRO A 119 -8.27 -18.16 30.16
C PRO A 119 -7.74 -16.84 29.59
N ASP A 120 -6.65 -16.88 28.81
CA ASP A 120 -6.04 -15.70 28.17
C ASP A 120 -6.24 -15.68 26.64
N ALA A 121 -6.98 -16.65 26.09
CA ALA A 121 -7.20 -16.80 24.65
C ALA A 121 -7.90 -15.60 23.98
N THR A 122 -8.56 -14.76 24.78
CA THR A 122 -9.40 -13.65 24.33
C THR A 122 -8.86 -12.28 24.72
N LYS A 123 -7.68 -12.21 25.34
CA LYS A 123 -7.07 -10.94 25.79
C LYS A 123 -6.14 -10.39 24.72
N PHE A 124 -6.73 -9.69 23.75
CA PHE A 124 -5.97 -8.98 22.72
C PHE A 124 -5.54 -7.59 23.20
N GLU A 125 -4.39 -7.14 22.68
CA GLU A 125 -3.96 -5.75 22.79
C GLU A 125 -4.69 -4.94 21.71
N VAL A 126 -5.45 -3.93 22.14
CA VAL A 126 -6.35 -3.16 21.26
C VAL A 126 -6.16 -1.64 21.40
N GLY A 127 -5.07 -1.22 22.05
CA GLY A 127 -4.80 0.17 22.38
C GLY A 127 -4.74 1.08 21.17
N VAL A 128 -4.30 0.58 20.00
CA VAL A 128 -4.28 1.35 18.75
C VAL A 128 -5.67 1.79 18.25
N PHE A 129 -6.72 1.06 18.65
CA PHE A 129 -8.10 1.33 18.22
C PHE A 129 -8.84 2.21 19.23
N CYS A 130 -8.55 2.07 20.53
CA CYS A 130 -9.37 2.64 21.59
C CYS A 130 -8.61 3.42 22.68
N GLY A 131 -7.27 3.49 22.59
CA GLY A 131 -6.41 4.16 23.57
C GLY A 131 -6.25 3.41 24.90
N LYS A 132 -6.83 2.22 25.04
CA LYS A 132 -6.70 1.37 26.24
C LYS A 132 -5.62 0.33 26.06
N TYR A 133 -4.44 0.63 26.61
CA TYR A 133 -3.28 -0.26 26.57
C TYR A 133 -3.29 -1.23 27.75
N ILE A 134 -2.77 -2.45 27.55
CA ILE A 134 -2.68 -3.48 28.60
C ILE A 134 -1.76 -3.03 29.74
N THR A 135 -0.68 -2.33 29.41
CA THR A 135 0.23 -1.74 30.40
C THR A 135 -0.13 -0.28 30.65
N GLU A 136 -0.01 0.16 31.90
CA GLU A 136 -0.19 1.57 32.24
C GLU A 136 0.76 2.45 31.42
N VAL A 137 0.22 3.54 30.87
CA VAL A 137 0.97 4.53 30.11
C VAL A 137 1.21 5.74 31.02
N PRO A 138 2.47 6.02 31.42
CA PRO A 138 2.76 7.17 32.27
C PRO A 138 2.37 8.49 31.59
N PRO A 139 1.94 9.51 32.34
CA PRO A 139 1.71 10.84 31.81
C PRO A 139 2.94 11.37 31.07
N GLY A 140 2.76 11.95 29.88
CA GLY A 140 3.87 12.49 29.08
C GLY A 140 4.59 11.47 28.21
N TYR A 141 4.28 10.17 28.32
CA TYR A 141 4.98 9.12 27.56
C TYR A 141 4.72 9.22 26.06
N LEU A 142 3.47 9.42 25.64
CA LEU A 142 3.12 9.50 24.22
C LEU A 142 3.69 10.78 23.59
N GLU A 143 3.63 11.91 24.31
CA GLU A 143 4.24 13.17 23.88
C GLU A 143 5.75 13.03 23.73
N HIS A 144 6.40 12.32 24.67
CA HIS A 144 7.82 12.02 24.58
C HIS A 144 8.13 11.14 23.36
N LEU A 145 7.34 10.09 23.11
CA LEU A 145 7.51 9.23 21.93
C LEU A 145 7.39 10.02 20.62
N ASP A 146 6.41 10.92 20.52
CA ASP A 146 6.23 11.77 19.34
C ASP A 146 7.41 12.72 19.13
N GLN A 147 7.97 13.29 20.20
CA GLN A 147 9.19 14.11 20.12
C GLN A 147 10.40 13.30 19.64
N VAL A 148 10.58 12.08 20.16
CA VAL A 148 11.68 11.19 19.77
C VAL A 148 11.55 10.78 18.30
N ARG A 149 10.35 10.35 17.87
CA ARG A 149 10.06 9.98 16.48
C ARG A 149 10.20 11.18 15.54
N GLY A 150 9.72 12.36 15.94
CA GLY A 150 9.85 13.60 15.19
C GLY A 150 11.31 14.03 15.00
N LYS A 151 12.15 13.91 16.05
CA LYS A 151 13.60 14.16 15.95
C LYS A 151 14.28 13.18 14.99
N LYS A 152 13.98 11.88 15.10
CA LYS A 152 14.51 10.85 14.20
C LYS A 152 14.17 11.13 12.73
N ARG A 153 12.93 11.53 12.42
CA ARG A 153 12.53 11.92 11.06
C ARG A 153 13.28 13.16 10.56
N LYS A 154 13.43 14.20 11.40
CA LYS A 154 14.20 15.39 11.04
C LYS A 154 15.66 15.06 10.73
N MET A 155 16.28 14.20 11.54
CA MET A 155 17.67 13.75 11.29
C MET A 155 17.78 12.95 9.99
N ALA A 156 16.87 12.01 9.73
CA ALA A 156 16.89 11.22 8.49
C ALA A 156 16.72 12.09 7.24
N VAL A 157 15.86 13.12 7.27
CA VAL A 157 15.69 14.08 6.18
C VAL A 157 16.98 14.91 5.98
N VAL A 158 17.62 15.33 7.07
CA VAL A 158 18.90 16.07 6.99
C VAL A 158 20.01 15.19 6.42
N GLU A 159 20.06 13.90 6.78
CA GLU A 159 21.02 12.93 6.27
C GLU A 159 20.80 12.62 4.77
N GLU A 160 19.54 12.47 4.32
CA GLU A 160 19.20 12.34 2.90
C GLU A 160 19.58 13.58 2.07
N ILE A 161 19.43 14.78 2.65
CA ILE A 161 19.84 16.04 1.99
C ILE A 161 21.37 16.18 1.94
N HIS A 162 22.10 15.57 2.88
CA HIS A 162 23.56 15.71 3.00
C HIS A 162 24.36 14.62 2.27
N VAL A 163 23.75 13.74 1.49
CA VAL A 163 24.50 12.85 0.57
C VAL A 163 25.02 13.69 -0.61
N PRO A 164 26.33 13.98 -0.70
CA PRO A 164 26.86 14.74 -1.81
C PRO A 164 27.00 13.81 -3.01
N SER A 165 26.57 14.27 -4.18
CA SER A 165 26.99 13.71 -5.46
C SER A 165 28.48 14.02 -5.68
N GLU A 166 29.36 13.14 -5.22
CA GLU A 166 30.76 13.12 -5.65
C GLU A 166 30.92 12.02 -6.73
N THR A 167 31.56 12.20 -7.88
CA THR A 167 32.13 13.34 -8.58
C THR A 167 32.27 12.88 -10.04
N ALA A 168 31.70 13.61 -11.00
CA ALA A 168 32.11 13.53 -12.40
C ALA A 168 32.95 14.78 -12.68
N ASN A 169 34.26 14.65 -12.59
CA ASN A 169 35.17 15.69 -13.08
C ASN A 169 36.09 15.10 -14.13
N GLY A 170 35.79 15.46 -15.39
CA GLY A 170 36.71 15.32 -16.50
C GLY A 170 37.90 16.25 -16.30
N GLY A 171 39.09 15.67 -16.35
CA GLY A 171 40.36 16.38 -16.49
C GLY A 171 41.19 15.67 -17.54
N SER A 172 41.34 16.30 -18.71
CA SER A 172 42.25 15.85 -19.77
C SER A 172 43.67 16.26 -19.39
N LEU A 173 44.61 15.31 -19.25
CA LEU A 173 46.05 15.56 -19.25
C LEU A 173 46.85 14.30 -19.65
N LYS A 174 47.38 14.37 -20.87
CA LYS A 174 48.59 13.77 -21.50
C LYS A 174 49.23 12.47 -20.94
N ARG A 175 49.22 11.47 -21.84
CA ARG A 175 50.25 10.46 -22.23
C ARG A 175 51.49 10.23 -21.34
N SER A 176 51.67 8.94 -21.00
CA SER A 176 52.90 8.13 -21.19
C SER A 176 52.48 6.65 -21.28
N SER A 177 52.59 6.00 -22.46
CA SER A 177 53.69 5.10 -22.85
C SER A 177 53.76 3.78 -22.08
N ALA A 178 53.34 2.66 -22.70
CA ALA A 178 54.04 1.36 -22.70
C ALA A 178 53.13 0.22 -23.21
N TYR A 179 53.50 -0.39 -24.35
CA TYR A 179 53.48 -1.83 -24.73
C TYR A 179 52.19 -2.67 -24.46
N ALA A 180 51.65 -3.53 -25.33
CA ALA A 180 52.08 -4.15 -26.57
C ALA A 180 50.83 -4.71 -27.30
N GLU A 181 50.89 -4.74 -28.64
CA GLU A 181 50.61 -5.88 -29.55
C GLU A 181 49.76 -7.05 -28.99
N GLU A 182 48.80 -7.66 -29.70
CA GLU A 182 48.67 -7.96 -31.13
C GLU A 182 47.29 -8.64 -31.31
N GLY A 183 46.85 -8.85 -32.56
CA GLY A 183 45.99 -10.02 -32.84
C GLY A 183 44.58 -9.76 -33.36
N SER A 184 44.51 -9.23 -34.57
CA SER A 184 43.39 -9.34 -35.51
C SER A 184 42.83 -10.77 -35.64
N ARG A 185 41.50 -10.93 -35.72
CA ARG A 185 40.77 -11.32 -36.95
C ARG A 185 39.32 -11.72 -36.67
N SER A 186 38.50 -11.33 -37.64
CA SER A 186 37.13 -11.72 -37.94
C SER A 186 36.89 -13.23 -37.89
N HIS A 187 35.62 -13.66 -37.73
CA HIS A 187 34.96 -14.56 -38.68
C HIS A 187 33.44 -14.58 -38.47
N GLN A 188 32.76 -14.73 -39.60
CA GLN A 188 31.33 -14.69 -39.86
C GLN A 188 30.82 -16.13 -40.03
N ALA A 189 29.49 -16.31 -39.89
CA ALA A 189 28.69 -17.44 -40.43
C ALA A 189 28.88 -18.81 -39.71
N SER A 190 27.97 -19.79 -39.69
CA SER A 190 26.56 -20.01 -40.07
C SER A 190 26.31 -21.55 -39.95
N MET A 191 25.05 -21.96 -39.75
CA MET A 191 24.41 -23.25 -40.10
C MET A 191 24.23 -24.41 -39.10
N ALA A 192 22.96 -24.86 -39.11
CA ALA A 192 22.40 -26.23 -39.10
C ALA A 192 22.02 -26.91 -37.76
N GLY A 193 20.74 -27.33 -37.68
CA GLY A 193 20.06 -28.08 -36.60
C GLY A 193 20.30 -29.61 -36.63
N PRO A 194 19.33 -30.53 -36.36
CA PRO A 194 17.90 -30.40 -35.96
C PRO A 194 17.44 -31.37 -34.81
N ASN A 195 16.10 -31.49 -34.63
CA ASN A 195 15.28 -32.45 -33.82
C ASN A 195 15.00 -32.09 -32.34
N GLY A 196 13.80 -32.22 -31.77
CA GLY A 196 12.50 -32.71 -32.27
C GLY A 196 11.39 -32.60 -31.20
N LEU A 197 10.16 -32.43 -31.69
CA LEU A 197 8.83 -32.88 -31.18
C LEU A 197 8.54 -32.97 -29.66
N SER A 198 7.58 -32.17 -29.18
CA SER A 198 6.29 -32.67 -28.66
C SER A 198 5.36 -31.50 -28.29
N GLN A 199 4.32 -31.29 -29.09
CA GLN A 199 3.19 -30.40 -28.78
C GLN A 199 2.12 -31.20 -28.01
N ARG A 200 1.70 -30.70 -26.85
CA ARG A 200 0.42 -31.08 -26.22
C ARG A 200 -0.51 -29.87 -26.30
N GLY A 201 -1.60 -30.05 -27.05
CA GLY A 201 -2.62 -29.03 -27.29
C GLY A 201 -3.42 -28.67 -26.04
N LEU A 202 -3.71 -27.39 -25.90
CA LEU A 202 -4.71 -26.84 -24.98
C LEU A 202 -6.09 -26.87 -25.66
N PRO A 203 -7.17 -27.25 -24.97
CA PRO A 203 -8.52 -27.18 -25.53
C PRO A 203 -9.01 -25.72 -25.64
N PRO A 204 -9.88 -25.39 -26.61
CA PRO A 204 -10.36 -24.03 -26.85
C PRO A 204 -11.36 -23.57 -25.77
N SER A 205 -11.24 -22.30 -25.36
CA SER A 205 -12.14 -21.64 -24.42
C SER A 205 -13.51 -21.39 -25.07
N SER A 206 -14.58 -21.88 -24.46
CA SER A 206 -15.95 -21.48 -24.81
C SER A 206 -16.22 -20.07 -24.27
N ALA A 207 -16.32 -19.11 -25.18
CA ALA A 207 -16.81 -17.77 -24.87
C ALA A 207 -18.29 -17.85 -24.43
N SER A 208 -18.55 -17.58 -23.15
CA SER A 208 -19.91 -17.37 -22.64
C SER A 208 -20.24 -15.89 -22.75
N THR A 209 -20.97 -15.52 -23.80
CA THR A 209 -21.52 -14.17 -23.97
C THR A 209 -22.69 -14.00 -23.00
N ARG A 210 -22.45 -13.52 -21.78
CA ARG A 210 -23.52 -13.07 -20.88
C ARG A 210 -23.73 -11.56 -21.08
N ALA A 211 -24.92 -11.20 -21.53
CA ALA A 211 -25.35 -9.80 -21.64
C ALA A 211 -25.37 -9.13 -20.25
N PRO A 212 -25.07 -7.82 -20.16
CA PRO A 212 -25.05 -7.10 -18.89
C PRO A 212 -26.48 -7.00 -18.33
N THR A 213 -26.71 -7.62 -17.17
CA THR A 213 -27.94 -7.43 -16.40
C THR A 213 -27.92 -6.03 -15.78
N SER A 214 -28.95 -5.23 -16.07
CA SER A 214 -29.19 -3.95 -15.39
C SER A 214 -29.52 -4.22 -13.93
N HIS A 215 -28.51 -4.21 -13.06
CA HIS A 215 -28.74 -4.25 -11.62
C HIS A 215 -29.12 -2.84 -11.16
N ALA A 216 -30.31 -2.73 -10.57
CA ALA A 216 -30.66 -1.58 -9.74
C ALA A 216 -29.57 -1.40 -8.65
N PRO A 217 -29.28 -0.16 -8.22
CA PRO A 217 -28.34 0.08 -7.13
C PRO A 217 -28.79 -0.74 -5.91
N ALA A 218 -27.85 -1.51 -5.34
CA ALA A 218 -28.10 -2.25 -4.12
C ALA A 218 -28.54 -1.27 -3.02
N ASP A 219 -29.71 -1.53 -2.46
CA ASP A 219 -30.29 -0.78 -1.35
C ASP A 219 -29.60 -1.27 -0.07
N TRP A 220 -28.45 -0.67 0.23
CA TRP A 220 -27.67 -1.01 1.42
C TRP A 220 -28.32 -0.37 2.64
N PRO A 221 -28.60 -1.11 3.71
CA PRO A 221 -29.15 -0.53 4.93
C PRO A 221 -28.17 0.51 5.50
N ASP A 222 -28.70 1.59 6.06
CA ASP A 222 -27.93 2.59 6.80
C ASP A 222 -27.11 1.90 7.91
N ILE A 223 -25.79 1.77 7.69
CA ILE A 223 -24.86 1.21 8.68
C ILE A 223 -24.69 2.26 9.79
N LYS A 224 -25.40 2.06 10.90
CA LYS A 224 -25.32 2.92 12.08
C LYS A 224 -24.10 2.55 12.91
N TYR A 225 -23.10 3.41 12.90
CA TYR A 225 -22.01 3.34 13.89
C TYR A 225 -22.48 3.91 15.23
N ALA A 226 -22.09 3.26 16.33
CA ALA A 226 -22.27 3.82 17.67
C ALA A 226 -21.38 5.07 17.83
N PRO A 227 -21.86 6.10 18.57
CA PRO A 227 -21.15 7.38 18.73
C PRO A 227 -19.83 7.27 19.49
#